data_AF-A0A0T5PDJ8-F1
#
_entry.id   AF-A0A0T5PDJ8-F1
#
_cell.length_a   1.000
_cell.length_b   1.000
_cell.length_c   1.000
_cell.angle_alpha   90.00
_cell.angle_beta   90.00
_cell.angle_gamma   90.00
#
_symmetry.space_group_name_H-M   'P 1'
#
loop_
_entity.id
_entity.type
_entity.pdbx_description
1 polymer ?
#
loop_
_entity_poly.entity_id
_entity_poly.type
_entity_poly.pdbx_seq_one_letter_code
_entity_poly.pdbx_strand_id
1 'polypeptide(L)'
;MARIIGLLFSALLVLSACSNTMTGPPAGTDGSSSTRIHRIRPNETSTIQYRMLDSVNSLRQASGAAPLTLDSRLNAAAATHSRDMSLQNRPWHFGSDGSSPIDRARRVGYDGTVVGENISETYEDELETLAAWMQDENTRRIILSKEATEMGFAWEQETNGKIWWTMVTGRSGRAADPSS
;
A
#
# COMPACT_ATOMS: atom_id res chain seq x y z
N MET A 1 -55.61 25.51 53.09
CA MET A 1 -54.80 25.88 54.28
C MET A 1 -54.29 24.59 54.92
N ALA A 2 -53.02 24.26 54.62
CA ALA A 2 -52.02 23.50 55.40
C ALA A 2 -52.30 22.12 56.07
N ARG A 3 -51.24 21.29 55.98
CA ARG A 3 -50.78 20.16 56.83
C ARG A 3 -51.33 18.79 56.41
N ILE A 4 -50.50 17.75 56.18
CA ILE A 4 -49.73 16.95 57.18
C ILE A 4 -48.67 16.14 56.37
N ILE A 5 -47.36 16.38 56.56
CA ILE A 5 -46.39 15.60 57.37
C ILE A 5 -46.11 14.18 56.83
N GLY A 6 -44.88 14.03 56.28
CA GLY A 6 -43.92 13.00 56.69
C GLY A 6 -44.02 11.61 56.07
N LEU A 7 -43.01 11.24 55.27
CA LEU A 7 -42.15 10.08 55.57
C LEU A 7 -40.99 9.98 54.56
N LEU A 8 -39.79 9.92 55.12
CA LEU A 8 -38.55 9.54 54.48
C LEU A 8 -38.69 8.21 53.75
N PHE A 9 -38.20 8.11 52.51
CA PHE A 9 -37.48 6.90 52.08
C PHE A 9 -36.37 7.27 51.11
N SER A 10 -35.16 7.13 51.64
CA SER A 10 -33.88 7.16 50.95
C SER A 10 -33.83 6.11 49.84
N ALA A 11 -33.34 6.50 48.67
CA ALA A 11 -32.70 5.57 47.74
C ALA A 11 -31.51 6.28 47.11
N LEU A 12 -30.40 6.30 47.86
CA LEU A 12 -29.06 6.53 47.31
C LEU A 12 -28.78 5.39 46.33
N LEU A 13 -28.91 5.65 45.03
CA LEU A 13 -28.32 4.82 43.99
C LEU A 13 -26.87 5.28 43.80
N VAL A 14 -25.97 4.73 44.61
CA VAL A 14 -24.53 4.82 44.39
C VAL A 14 -24.22 3.88 43.22
N LEU A 15 -24.20 4.41 42.00
CA LEU A 15 -23.53 3.73 40.90
C LEU A 15 -22.02 3.81 41.16
N SER A 16 -21.47 2.73 41.70
CA SER A 16 -20.03 2.49 41.75
C SER A 16 -19.50 2.38 40.32
N ALA A 17 -19.01 3.48 39.76
CA ALA A 17 -18.20 3.45 38.56
C ALA A 17 -16.85 2.83 38.91
N CYS A 18 -16.68 1.54 38.61
CA CYS A 18 -15.35 0.96 38.51
C CYS A 18 -14.66 1.60 37.30
N SER A 19 -14.04 2.75 37.52
CA SER A 19 -13.05 3.30 36.61
C SER A 19 -11.82 2.41 36.76
N ASN A 20 -11.61 1.51 35.81
CA ASN A 20 -10.34 0.81 35.68
C ASN A 20 -9.29 1.83 35.26
N THR A 21 -8.73 2.55 36.22
CA THR A 21 -7.46 3.25 36.09
C THR A 21 -6.37 2.20 35.92
N MET A 22 -6.20 1.73 34.69
CA MET A 22 -4.95 1.13 34.25
C MET A 22 -3.93 2.27 34.21
N THR A 23 -3.28 2.51 35.34
CA THR A 23 -2.11 3.37 35.45
C THR A 23 -0.99 2.71 34.65
N GLY A 24 -0.97 2.96 33.33
CA GLY A 24 0.23 2.75 32.54
C GLY A 24 1.33 3.67 33.07
N PRO A 25 2.60 3.24 33.04
CA PRO A 25 3.72 4.11 33.40
C PRO A 25 3.64 5.42 32.59
N PRO A 26 4.06 6.56 33.19
CA PRO A 26 3.98 7.85 32.51
C PRO A 26 4.64 7.73 31.14
N ALA A 27 3.90 8.15 30.10
CA ALA A 27 4.42 8.32 28.77
C ALA A 27 5.71 9.14 28.89
N GLY A 28 6.84 8.45 28.68
CA GLY A 28 8.11 9.11 28.51
C GLY A 28 7.95 10.11 27.39
N THR A 29 8.19 11.38 27.70
CA THR A 29 8.58 12.37 26.71
C THR A 29 10.03 12.10 26.35
N ASP A 30 10.30 10.96 25.72
CA ASP A 30 11.51 10.76 24.95
C ASP A 30 11.24 11.30 23.54
N GLY A 31 11.65 12.55 23.32
CA GLY A 31 11.80 13.17 22.00
C GLY A 31 12.88 12.48 21.17
N SER A 32 12.81 11.15 21.05
CA SER A 32 13.63 10.33 20.18
C SER A 32 12.78 9.88 19.00
N SER A 33 12.35 10.86 18.20
CA SER A 33 12.02 10.64 16.80
C SER A 33 13.32 10.36 16.05
N SER A 34 13.97 9.25 16.37
CA SER A 34 14.93 8.65 15.46
C SER A 34 14.12 8.28 14.23
N THR A 35 14.33 9.01 13.13
CA THR A 35 13.86 8.64 11.80
C THR A 35 14.50 7.29 11.49
N ARG A 36 13.88 6.21 11.99
CA ARG A 36 14.35 4.86 11.76
C ARG A 36 14.08 4.62 10.29
N ILE A 37 15.15 4.74 9.49
CA ILE A 37 15.14 4.38 8.08
C ILE A 37 14.37 3.07 7.94
N HIS A 38 13.25 3.11 7.22
CA HIS A 38 12.51 1.90 6.90
C HIS A 38 13.47 1.00 6.12
N ARG A 39 13.75 -0.20 6.60
CA ARG A 39 14.69 -1.13 5.96
C ARG A 39 13.96 -2.41 5.63
N ILE A 40 13.83 -2.70 4.35
CA ILE A 40 13.22 -3.93 3.85
C ILE A 40 14.26 -5.04 3.87
N ARG A 41 13.91 -6.16 4.51
CA ARG A 41 14.74 -7.36 4.55
C ARG A 41 14.38 -8.26 3.37
N PRO A 42 15.34 -9.04 2.82
CA PRO A 42 15.06 -9.93 1.69
C PRO A 42 13.91 -10.92 1.93
N ASN A 43 13.73 -11.38 3.17
CA ASN A 43 12.67 -12.32 3.55
C ASN A 43 11.27 -11.68 3.67
N GLU A 44 11.16 -10.36 3.52
CA GLU A 44 9.88 -9.62 3.56
C GLU A 44 9.28 -9.44 2.16
N THR A 45 9.99 -9.87 1.11
CA THR A 45 9.60 -9.60 -0.28
C THR A 45 8.17 -10.03 -0.59
N SER A 46 7.82 -11.29 -0.30
CA SER A 46 6.46 -11.81 -0.52
C SER A 46 5.43 -11.11 0.36
N THR A 47 5.77 -10.83 1.62
CA THR A 47 4.87 -10.15 2.57
C THR A 47 4.50 -8.76 2.05
N ILE A 48 5.47 -7.98 1.58
CA ILE A 48 5.25 -6.65 1.02
C ILE A 48 4.39 -6.73 -0.26
N GLN A 49 4.71 -7.66 -1.17
CA GLN A 49 3.94 -7.84 -2.41
C GLN A 49 2.48 -8.21 -2.15
N TYR A 50 2.21 -9.15 -1.24
CA TYR A 50 0.83 -9.53 -0.90
C TYR A 50 0.12 -8.43 -0.11
N ARG A 51 0.78 -7.74 0.82
CA ARG A 51 0.20 -6.61 1.55
C ARG A 51 -0.21 -5.47 0.60
N MET A 52 0.65 -5.15 -0.38
CA MET A 52 0.33 -4.20 -1.44
C MET A 52 -0.85 -4.68 -2.30
N LEU A 53 -0.82 -5.94 -2.77
CA LEU A 53 -1.91 -6.53 -3.56
C LEU A 53 -3.26 -6.44 -2.83
N ASP A 54 -3.31 -6.86 -1.57
CA ASP A 54 -4.54 -6.86 -0.77
C ASP A 54 -5.08 -5.44 -0.55
N SER A 55 -4.18 -4.48 -0.33
CA SER A 55 -4.53 -3.07 -0.16
C SER A 55 -5.07 -2.46 -1.46
N VAL A 56 -4.40 -2.71 -2.59
CA VAL A 56 -4.87 -2.32 -3.93
C VAL A 56 -6.23 -2.95 -4.23
N ASN A 57 -6.41 -4.24 -3.95
CA ASN A 57 -7.66 -4.95 -4.22
C ASN A 57 -8.82 -4.45 -3.34
N SER A 58 -8.56 -4.06 -2.09
CA SER A 58 -9.55 -3.43 -1.22
C SER A 58 -10.03 -2.09 -1.81
N LEU A 59 -9.11 -1.25 -2.31
CA LEU A 59 -9.44 0.02 -2.97
C LEU A 59 -10.20 -0.21 -4.28
N ARG A 60 -9.78 -1.19 -5.08
CA ARG A 60 -10.43 -1.56 -6.34
C ARG A 60 -11.85 -2.04 -6.11
N GLN A 61 -12.07 -2.91 -5.12
CA GLN A 61 -13.40 -3.38 -4.74
C GLN A 61 -14.32 -2.21 -4.34
N ALA A 62 -13.81 -1.28 -3.52
CA ALA A 62 -14.56 -0.08 -3.13
C ALA A 62 -14.92 0.82 -4.32
N SER A 63 -14.12 0.81 -5.39
CA SER A 63 -14.38 1.55 -6.64
C SER A 63 -15.21 0.78 -7.69
N GLY A 64 -15.57 -0.48 -7.40
CA GLY A 64 -16.28 -1.35 -8.36
C GLY A 64 -15.40 -1.89 -9.50
N ALA A 65 -14.08 -1.97 -9.30
CA ALA A 65 -13.14 -2.64 -10.20
C ALA A 65 -12.86 -4.07 -9.70
N ALA A 66 -12.63 -5.00 -10.64
CA ALA A 66 -12.28 -6.39 -10.32
C ALA A 66 -10.91 -6.47 -9.62
N PRO A 67 -10.67 -7.44 -8.72
CA PRO A 67 -9.38 -7.62 -8.09
C PRO A 67 -8.30 -7.98 -9.13
N LEU A 68 -7.07 -7.57 -8.86
CA LEU A 68 -5.87 -7.96 -9.60
C LEU A 68 -5.29 -9.24 -9.01
N THR A 69 -4.51 -9.95 -9.82
CA THR A 69 -3.61 -11.03 -9.38
C THR A 69 -2.15 -10.61 -9.58
N LEU A 70 -1.23 -11.13 -8.76
CA LEU A 70 0.20 -10.92 -9.00
C LEU A 70 0.68 -11.76 -10.18
N ASP A 71 1.42 -11.14 -11.11
CA ASP A 71 2.12 -11.82 -12.19
C ASP A 71 3.64 -11.70 -11.98
N SER A 72 4.34 -12.84 -12.00
CA SER A 72 5.77 -12.90 -11.72
C SER A 72 6.63 -12.23 -12.79
N ARG A 73 6.15 -12.14 -14.03
CA ARG A 73 6.83 -11.46 -15.13
C ARG A 73 6.70 -9.96 -14.94
N LEU A 74 5.52 -9.45 -14.59
CA LEU A 74 5.35 -8.04 -14.22
C LEU A 74 6.20 -7.65 -12.99
N ASN A 75 6.34 -8.54 -11.99
CA ASN A 75 7.28 -8.33 -10.88
C ASN A 75 8.73 -8.18 -11.38
N ALA A 76 9.16 -9.02 -12.31
CA ALA A 76 10.51 -8.96 -12.88
C ALA A 76 10.74 -7.67 -13.68
N ALA A 77 9.74 -7.20 -14.44
CA ALA A 77 9.80 -5.93 -15.15
C ALA A 77 9.91 -4.74 -14.17
N ALA A 78 9.08 -4.74 -13.12
CA ALA A 78 9.12 -3.73 -12.06
C ALA A 78 10.47 -3.70 -11.34
N ALA A 79 11.02 -4.86 -10.98
CA ALA A 79 12.31 -4.97 -10.28
C ALA A 79 13.47 -4.43 -11.13
N THR A 80 13.46 -4.77 -12.42
CA THR A 80 14.45 -4.25 -13.38
C THR A 80 14.38 -2.73 -13.44
N HIS A 81 13.18 -2.15 -13.50
CA HIS A 81 13.02 -0.70 -13.60
C HIS A 81 13.38 0.04 -12.32
N SER A 82 12.98 -0.46 -11.15
CA SER A 82 13.38 0.09 -9.86
C SER A 82 14.90 0.16 -9.71
N ARG A 83 15.60 -0.90 -10.10
CA ARG A 83 17.06 -0.93 -10.09
C ARG A 83 17.66 0.07 -11.08
N ASP A 84 17.09 0.18 -12.27
CA ASP A 84 17.56 1.12 -13.28
C ASP A 84 17.38 2.59 -12.82
N MET A 85 16.23 2.94 -12.25
CA MET A 85 16.00 4.27 -11.66
C MET A 85 16.98 4.58 -10.53
N SER A 86 17.29 3.59 -9.68
CA SER A 86 18.32 3.70 -8.64
C SER A 86 19.70 4.00 -9.21
N LEU A 87 20.12 3.25 -10.24
CA LEU A 87 21.42 3.45 -10.90
C LEU A 87 21.50 4.81 -11.62
N GLN A 88 20.39 5.31 -12.14
CA GLN A 88 20.32 6.63 -12.75
C GLN A 88 20.10 7.77 -11.74
N ASN A 89 19.75 7.44 -10.50
CA ASN A 89 19.27 8.36 -9.47
C ASN A 89 18.21 9.34 -10.01
N ARG A 90 17.21 8.79 -10.72
CA ARG A 90 16.18 9.58 -11.41
C ARG A 90 14.86 8.81 -11.55
N PRO A 91 13.73 9.35 -11.07
CA PRO A 91 12.41 8.74 -11.25
C PRO A 91 11.87 9.09 -12.63
N TRP A 92 11.93 8.14 -13.57
CA TRP A 92 11.46 8.34 -14.95
C TRP A 92 11.00 7.02 -15.55
N HIS A 93 9.85 7.02 -16.26
CA HIS A 93 9.20 5.81 -16.78
C HIS A 93 9.97 5.05 -17.86
N PHE A 94 10.87 5.73 -18.58
CA PHE A 94 11.72 5.09 -19.59
C PHE A 94 13.04 4.62 -18.97
N GLY A 95 13.46 3.41 -19.33
CA GLY A 95 14.74 2.89 -18.88
C GLY A 95 15.92 3.67 -19.45
N SER A 96 17.09 3.47 -18.85
CA SER A 96 18.38 3.99 -19.31
C SER A 96 18.72 3.62 -20.76
N ASP A 97 18.18 2.48 -21.23
CA ASP A 97 18.28 1.99 -22.60
C ASP A 97 17.16 2.51 -23.54
N GLY A 98 16.33 3.43 -23.07
CA GLY A 98 15.17 3.97 -23.78
C GLY A 98 13.93 3.07 -23.75
N SER A 99 13.96 1.94 -23.04
CA SER A 99 12.82 1.01 -22.97
C SER A 99 11.61 1.63 -22.28
N SER A 100 10.43 1.49 -22.89
CA SER A 100 9.15 1.80 -22.23
C SER A 100 8.75 0.68 -21.25
N PRO A 101 7.75 0.90 -20.38
CA PRO A 101 7.18 -0.18 -19.55
C PRO A 101 6.73 -1.40 -20.38
N ILE A 102 6.22 -1.17 -21.59
CA ILE A 102 5.79 -2.22 -22.52
C ILE A 102 7.00 -3.03 -23.00
N ASP A 103 8.10 -2.37 -23.35
CA ASP A 103 9.32 -3.05 -23.80
C ASP A 103 9.94 -3.90 -22.69
N ARG A 104 9.93 -3.39 -21.45
CA ARG A 104 10.41 -4.12 -20.27
C ARG A 104 9.55 -5.35 -19.98
N ALA A 105 8.22 -5.20 -19.98
CA ALA A 105 7.29 -6.32 -19.79
C ALA A 105 7.45 -7.39 -20.89
N ARG A 106 7.58 -6.99 -22.15
CA ARG A 106 7.83 -7.92 -23.27
C ARG A 106 9.15 -8.67 -23.10
N ARG A 107 10.22 -7.99 -22.65
CA ARG A 107 11.56 -8.58 -22.49
C ARG A 107 11.58 -9.72 -21.46
N VAL A 108 10.73 -9.65 -20.45
CA VAL A 108 10.57 -10.70 -19.43
C VAL A 108 9.51 -11.75 -19.80
N GLY A 109 8.99 -11.72 -21.04
CA GLY A 109 8.04 -12.71 -21.56
C GLY A 109 6.60 -12.50 -21.11
N TYR A 110 6.23 -11.30 -20.66
CA TYR A 110 4.82 -10.97 -20.43
C TYR A 110 4.08 -10.89 -21.78
N ASP A 111 3.04 -11.70 -21.92
CA ASP A 111 2.25 -11.88 -23.15
C ASP A 111 0.93 -11.09 -23.13
N GLY A 112 0.61 -10.43 -22.01
CA GLY A 112 -0.52 -9.54 -21.86
C GLY A 112 -0.26 -8.12 -22.40
N THR A 113 -1.21 -7.24 -22.14
CA THR A 113 -1.10 -5.81 -22.45
C THR A 113 -0.79 -5.04 -21.18
N VAL A 114 0.27 -4.23 -21.16
CA VAL A 114 0.53 -3.31 -20.05
C VAL A 114 -0.54 -2.22 -20.07
N VAL A 115 -1.19 -2.03 -18.92
CA VAL A 115 -2.24 -1.01 -18.72
C VAL A 115 -1.64 0.28 -18.17
N GLY A 116 -0.65 0.18 -17.29
CA GLY A 116 0.06 1.37 -16.81
C GLY A 116 1.17 1.05 -15.82
N GLU A 117 1.85 2.10 -15.39
CA GLU A 117 2.95 2.03 -14.43
C GLU A 117 2.87 3.23 -13.48
N ASN A 118 3.05 2.94 -12.19
CA ASN A 118 3.32 3.95 -11.17
C ASN A 118 4.74 3.74 -10.64
N ILE A 119 5.45 4.83 -10.42
CA ILE A 119 6.79 4.84 -9.83
C ILE A 119 6.84 5.81 -8.65
N SER A 120 7.75 5.59 -7.71
CA SER A 120 8.02 6.51 -6.61
C SER A 120 9.48 6.45 -6.19
N GLU A 121 10.03 7.61 -5.84
CA GLU A 121 11.29 7.76 -5.12
C GLU A 121 10.95 8.31 -3.73
N THR A 122 11.19 7.53 -2.68
CA THR A 122 10.75 7.90 -1.32
C THR A 122 11.58 7.20 -0.24
N TYR A 123 11.35 7.55 1.02
CA TYR A 123 11.84 6.82 2.20
C TYR A 123 10.72 6.07 2.94
N GLU A 124 9.49 6.25 2.47
CA GLU A 124 8.28 5.69 3.06
C GLU A 124 8.03 4.23 2.65
N ASP A 125 7.22 3.54 3.44
CA ASP A 125 6.86 2.15 3.17
C ASP A 125 5.86 2.01 2.00
N GLU A 126 5.50 0.78 1.65
CA GLU A 126 4.64 0.54 0.49
C GLU A 126 3.20 1.07 0.68
N LEU A 127 2.69 1.11 1.92
CA LEU A 127 1.32 1.56 2.19
C LEU A 127 1.23 3.08 2.17
N GLU A 128 2.24 3.75 2.70
CA GLU A 128 2.39 5.20 2.57
C GLU A 128 2.57 5.60 1.09
N THR A 129 3.35 4.83 0.34
CA THR A 129 3.50 5.01 -1.12
C THR A 129 2.17 4.81 -1.86
N LEU A 130 1.39 3.78 -1.51
CA LEU A 130 0.07 3.55 -2.07
C LEU A 130 -0.87 4.71 -1.75
N ALA A 131 -0.87 5.21 -0.51
CA ALA A 131 -1.67 6.36 -0.11
C ALA A 131 -1.34 7.60 -0.95
N ALA A 132 -0.04 7.87 -1.18
CA ALA A 132 0.40 8.96 -2.04
C ALA A 132 -0.08 8.79 -3.50
N TRP A 133 0.06 7.59 -4.08
CA TRP A 133 -0.46 7.31 -5.44
C TRP A 133 -1.99 7.41 -5.53
N MET A 134 -2.73 7.22 -4.44
CA MET A 134 -4.19 7.38 -4.46
C MET A 134 -4.64 8.84 -4.38
N GLN A 135 -3.77 9.75 -3.90
CA GLN A 135 -4.06 11.18 -3.84
C GLN A 135 -3.94 11.86 -5.21
N ASP A 136 -2.97 11.45 -6.02
CA ASP A 136 -2.78 11.98 -7.37
C ASP A 136 -3.66 11.25 -8.40
N GLU A 137 -4.34 12.01 -9.26
CA GLU A 137 -5.29 11.45 -10.23
C GLU A 137 -4.59 10.56 -11.26
N ASN A 138 -3.36 10.90 -11.67
CA ASN A 138 -2.65 10.19 -12.71
C ASN A 138 -2.20 8.79 -12.28
N THR A 139 -1.79 8.66 -11.03
CA THR A 139 -1.38 7.40 -10.43
C THR A 139 -2.58 6.59 -9.94
N ARG A 140 -3.61 7.26 -9.39
CA ARG A 140 -4.88 6.62 -8.99
C ARG A 140 -5.59 5.94 -10.16
N ARG A 141 -5.63 6.54 -11.36
CA ARG A 141 -6.28 5.92 -12.53
C ARG A 141 -5.64 4.59 -12.95
N ILE A 142 -4.34 4.40 -12.68
CA ILE A 142 -3.65 3.14 -12.98
C ILE A 142 -4.07 2.05 -11.99
N ILE A 143 -4.11 2.39 -10.69
CA ILE A 143 -4.52 1.49 -9.62
C ILE A 143 -5.98 1.05 -9.80
N LEU A 144 -6.87 1.98 -10.15
CA LEU A 144 -8.31 1.73 -10.28
C LEU A 144 -8.77 1.37 -11.70
N SER A 145 -7.84 1.17 -12.65
CA SER A 145 -8.20 0.85 -14.03
C SER A 145 -9.01 -0.44 -14.11
N LYS A 146 -10.21 -0.37 -14.72
CA LYS A 146 -11.08 -1.53 -14.95
C LYS A 146 -10.53 -2.49 -16.00
N GLU A 147 -9.56 -2.04 -16.79
CA GLU A 147 -8.90 -2.88 -17.81
C GLU A 147 -7.83 -3.79 -17.21
N ALA A 148 -7.25 -3.42 -16.08
CA ALA A 148 -6.21 -4.21 -15.42
C ALA A 148 -6.82 -5.45 -14.74
N THR A 149 -6.16 -6.59 -14.92
CA THR A 149 -6.47 -7.88 -14.29
C THR A 149 -5.27 -8.45 -13.53
N GLU A 150 -4.06 -7.97 -13.83
CA GLU A 150 -2.79 -8.43 -13.28
C GLU A 150 -1.96 -7.24 -12.79
N MET A 151 -1.06 -7.48 -11.83
CA MET A 151 -0.07 -6.50 -11.39
C MET A 151 1.28 -7.14 -11.10
N GLY A 152 2.32 -6.32 -11.22
CA GLY A 152 3.62 -6.55 -10.64
C GLY A 152 3.99 -5.40 -9.71
N PHE A 153 4.69 -5.72 -8.63
CA PHE A 153 5.17 -4.75 -7.65
C PHE A 153 6.55 -5.14 -7.14
N ALA A 154 7.50 -4.21 -7.26
CA ALA A 154 8.87 -4.42 -6.82
C ALA A 154 9.54 -3.09 -6.46
N TRP A 155 10.72 -3.19 -5.88
CA TRP A 155 11.51 -2.05 -5.46
C TRP A 155 13.01 -2.32 -5.53
N GLU A 156 13.79 -1.25 -5.49
CA GLU A 156 15.21 -1.26 -5.17
C GLU A 156 15.40 -0.34 -3.96
N GLN A 157 16.08 -0.81 -2.91
CA GLN A 157 16.36 0.01 -1.74
C GLN A 157 17.86 0.26 -1.59
N GLU A 158 18.23 1.54 -1.58
CA GLU A 158 19.61 1.99 -1.39
C GLU A 158 20.07 1.87 0.07
N THR A 159 21.39 1.92 0.27
CA THR A 159 22.01 1.88 1.61
C THR A 159 21.62 3.07 2.47
N ASN A 160 21.36 4.25 1.87
CA ASN A 160 20.85 5.43 2.56
C ASN A 160 19.37 5.32 2.98
N GLY A 161 18.67 4.25 2.60
CA GLY A 161 17.27 4.02 2.92
C GLY A 161 16.27 4.42 1.85
N LYS A 162 16.68 5.16 0.81
CA LYS A 162 15.83 5.55 -0.32
C LYS A 162 15.33 4.30 -1.03
N ILE A 163 14.06 4.30 -1.39
CA ILE A 163 13.37 3.21 -2.06
C ILE A 163 12.80 3.71 -3.39
N TRP A 164 13.06 2.92 -4.43
CA TRP A 164 12.54 3.11 -5.78
C TRP A 164 11.41 2.12 -6.02
N TRP A 165 10.16 2.53 -5.79
CA TRP A 165 9.00 1.68 -5.99
C TRP A 165 8.57 1.67 -7.44
N THR A 166 8.20 0.50 -7.95
CA THR A 166 7.55 0.34 -9.26
C THR A 166 6.36 -0.60 -9.13
N MET A 167 5.19 -0.13 -9.58
CA MET A 167 4.01 -0.96 -9.80
C MET A 167 3.67 -0.93 -11.30
N VAL A 168 3.52 -2.10 -11.91
CA VAL A 168 3.06 -2.24 -13.29
C VAL A 168 1.73 -2.98 -13.28
N THR A 169 0.70 -2.44 -13.93
CA THR A 169 -0.57 -3.16 -14.13
C THR A 169 -0.69 -3.66 -15.56
N GLY A 170 -1.33 -4.80 -15.72
CA GLY A 170 -1.51 -5.45 -17.01
C GLY A 170 -2.88 -6.10 -17.14
N ARG A 171 -3.23 -6.42 -18.39
CA ARG A 171 -4.39 -7.20 -18.76
C ARG A 171 -3.92 -8.49 -19.39
N SER A 172 -4.35 -9.61 -18.81
CA SER A 172 -4.04 -10.95 -19.29
C SER A 172 -4.31 -11.09 -20.79
N GLY A 173 -3.35 -11.66 -21.52
CA GLY A 173 -3.51 -12.06 -22.93
C GLY A 173 -4.35 -13.34 -23.08
N ARG A 174 -4.52 -14.11 -22.01
CA ARG A 174 -5.46 -15.23 -21.95
C ARG A 174 -6.84 -14.65 -21.66
N ALA A 175 -7.82 -14.98 -22.49
CA ALA A 175 -9.22 -14.71 -22.17
C ALA A 175 -9.47 -15.19 -20.74
N ALA A 176 -10.06 -14.34 -19.89
CA ALA A 176 -10.47 -14.73 -18.56
C ALA A 176 -11.34 -15.97 -18.71
N ASP A 177 -10.81 -17.15 -18.38
CA ASP A 177 -11.60 -18.36 -18.30
C ASP A 177 -12.49 -18.18 -17.06
N PRO A 178 -13.81 -18.03 -17.21
CA PRO A 178 -14.69 -17.74 -16.08
C PRO A 178 -14.96 -18.99 -15.21
N SER A 179 -14.09 -20.01 -15.24
CA SER A 179 -14.36 -21.33 -14.66
C SER A 179 -13.28 -21.94 -13.74
N SER A 180 -12.32 -21.15 -13.22
CA SER A 180 -11.37 -21.63 -12.18
C SER A 180 -11.73 -21.18 -10.77
#